data_AF-A0A7X8EX31-F1
#
_entry.id   AF-A0A7X8EX31-F1
#
_cell.length_a   1.000
_cell.length_b   1.000
_cell.length_c   1.000
_cell.angle_alpha   90.00
_cell.angle_beta   90.00
_cell.angle_gamma   90.00
#
_symmetry.space_group_name_H-M   'P 1'
#
loop_
_entity.id
_entity.type
_entity.pdbx_description
1 polymer ?
#
loop_
_entity_poly.entity_id
_entity_poly.type
_entity_poly.pdbx_seq_one_letter_code
_entity_poly.pdbx_strand_id
1 'polypeptide(L)'
;HCRLCEDACPFGAIEKPTVEWPDSQRVKARFWARVLIVLLPFMIVVGGWIGYEAAPALARANPTVRLADRIRLEEAGLVSGRTDESTAFRSTNRTIESLYTQAEAKQQDFALGSALLGGAMGLLFGLTLIRTHICFRRTHYETHRAGCVACGRCYWSCPREHLRRHRQSHPQPAEQPV
;
A
#
# COMPACT_ATOMS: atom_id res chain seq x y z
N HIS A 1 10.62 23.02 27.33
CA HIS A 1 10.81 22.86 25.88
C HIS A 1 11.59 24.05 25.34
N CYS A 2 12.76 23.83 24.72
CA CYS A 2 13.59 24.91 24.18
C CYS A 2 13.20 25.17 22.71
N ARG A 3 12.70 26.36 22.39
CA ARG A 3 12.30 26.76 21.02
C ARG A 3 13.45 27.37 20.20
N LEU A 4 14.66 27.46 20.76
CA LEU A 4 15.81 28.14 20.13
C LEU A 4 16.21 27.58 18.75
N CYS A 5 15.95 26.30 18.50
CA CYS A 5 16.30 25.67 17.23
C CYS A 5 15.29 25.95 16.12
N GLU A 6 14.13 26.54 16.42
CA GLU A 6 13.00 26.68 15.48
C GLU A 6 13.36 27.54 14.27
N ASP A 7 14.10 28.63 14.48
CA ASP A 7 14.49 29.59 13.42
C ASP A 7 15.97 29.48 13.02
N ALA A 8 16.71 28.53 13.61
CA ALA A 8 18.16 28.41 13.40
C ALA A 8 18.54 27.71 12.09
N CYS A 9 17.61 26.98 11.45
CA CYS A 9 17.88 26.27 10.21
C CYS A 9 17.50 27.13 8.99
N PRO A 10 18.46 27.56 8.14
CA PRO A 10 18.15 28.34 6.94
C PRO A 10 17.36 27.53 5.89
N PHE A 11 17.41 26.20 5.99
CA PHE A 11 16.69 25.28 5.11
C PHE A 11 15.35 24.81 5.71
N GLY A 12 14.97 25.30 6.90
CA GLY A 12 13.72 24.90 7.56
C GLY A 12 13.62 23.40 7.89
N ALA A 13 14.75 22.69 7.96
CA ALA A 13 14.79 21.24 8.14
C ALA A 13 14.56 20.78 9.60
N ILE A 14 14.07 21.66 10.48
CA ILE A 14 13.80 21.34 11.89
C ILE A 14 12.29 21.19 12.05
N GLU A 15 11.87 19.98 12.38
CA GLU A 15 10.47 19.63 12.52
C GLU A 15 10.00 19.96 13.93
N LYS A 16 8.92 20.75 14.01
CA LYS A 16 8.32 21.15 15.28
C LYS A 16 7.66 19.94 15.94
N PRO A 17 7.68 19.86 17.28
CA PRO A 17 6.92 18.83 17.99
C PRO A 17 5.45 18.95 17.59
N THR A 18 4.83 17.82 17.29
CA THR A 18 3.39 17.78 17.00
C THR A 18 2.65 18.26 18.24
N VAL A 19 1.76 19.25 18.07
CA VAL A 19 0.93 19.82 19.15
C VAL A 19 0.26 18.69 19.94
N GLU A 20 0.21 18.80 21.27
CA GLU A 20 -0.48 17.80 22.08
C GLU A 20 -1.97 17.82 21.77
N TRP A 21 -2.43 16.79 21.05
CA TRP A 21 -3.84 16.60 20.80
C TRP A 21 -4.59 16.32 22.11
N PRO A 22 -5.81 16.86 22.30
CA PRO A 22 -6.63 16.59 23.47
C PRO A 22 -6.92 15.09 23.62
N ASP A 23 -6.98 14.58 24.85
CA ASP A 23 -7.10 13.14 25.13
C ASP A 23 -8.33 12.48 24.49
N SER A 24 -9.42 13.22 24.31
CA SER A 24 -10.62 12.74 23.62
C SER A 24 -10.36 12.37 22.15
N GLN A 25 -9.48 13.10 21.46
CA GLN A 25 -9.10 12.79 20.08
C GLN A 25 -8.10 11.63 20.03
N ARG A 26 -7.28 11.41 21.07
CA ARG A 26 -6.40 10.23 21.20
C ARG A 26 -7.19 8.92 21.30
N VAL A 27 -8.23 8.88 22.13
CA VAL A 27 -9.08 7.69 22.28
C VAL A 27 -9.79 7.38 20.97
N LYS A 28 -10.29 8.43 20.29
CA LYS A 28 -10.92 8.31 18.97
C LYS A 28 -9.95 7.79 17.91
N ALA A 29 -8.73 8.31 17.83
CA ALA A 29 -7.71 7.83 16.88
C ALA A 29 -7.32 6.36 17.13
N ARG A 30 -7.13 5.95 18.39
CA ARG A 30 -6.87 4.53 18.73
C ARG A 30 -8.07 3.63 18.44
N PHE A 31 -9.30 4.13 18.59
CA PHE A 31 -10.50 3.41 18.19
C PHE A 31 -10.53 3.19 16.68
N TRP A 32 -10.36 4.25 15.87
CA TRP A 32 -10.32 4.15 14.42
C TRP A 32 -9.17 3.27 13.91
N ALA A 33 -7.99 3.35 14.53
CA ALA A 33 -6.88 2.46 14.17
C ALA A 33 -7.22 0.99 14.41
N ARG A 34 -7.85 0.64 15.54
CA ARG A 34 -8.33 -0.73 15.81
C ARG A 34 -9.42 -1.15 14.83
N VAL A 35 -10.37 -0.27 14.55
CA VAL A 35 -11.43 -0.52 13.55
C VAL A 35 -10.82 -0.79 12.18
N LEU A 36 -9.85 0.01 11.73
CA LEU A 36 -9.16 -0.20 10.45
C LEU A 36 -8.39 -1.53 10.40
N ILE A 37 -7.74 -1.93 11.50
CA ILE A 37 -7.02 -3.21 11.57
C ILE A 37 -7.99 -4.40 11.43
N VAL A 38 -9.17 -4.30 12.05
CA VAL A 38 -10.23 -5.33 11.91
C VAL A 38 -10.91 -5.26 10.55
N LEU A 39 -11.00 -4.06 9.95
CA LEU A 39 -11.57 -3.85 8.62
C LEU A 39 -10.64 -4.29 7.49
N LEU A 40 -9.32 -4.35 7.73
CA LEU A 40 -8.34 -4.79 6.74
C LEU A 40 -8.59 -6.20 6.20
N PRO A 41 -8.76 -7.26 7.01
CA PRO A 41 -9.11 -8.58 6.48
C PRO A 41 -10.45 -8.55 5.75
N PHE A 42 -11.41 -7.73 6.19
CA PHE A 42 -12.67 -7.56 5.48
C PHE A 42 -12.48 -6.95 4.08
N MET A 43 -11.63 -5.92 3.93
CA MET A 43 -11.29 -5.37 2.60
C MET A 43 -10.59 -6.38 1.70
N ILE A 44 -9.75 -7.25 2.24
CA ILE A 44 -9.08 -8.30 1.46
C ILE A 44 -10.10 -9.33 0.96
N VAL A 45 -11.01 -9.77 1.83
CA VAL A 45 -12.07 -10.72 1.44
C VAL A 45 -12.99 -10.11 0.39
N VAL A 46 -13.45 -8.87 0.60
CA VAL A 46 -14.31 -8.17 -0.37
C VAL A 46 -13.58 -7.93 -1.69
N GLY A 47 -12.31 -7.50 -1.65
CA GLY A 47 -11.49 -7.31 -2.84
C GLY A 47 -11.26 -8.62 -3.62
N GLY A 48 -10.99 -9.71 -2.90
CA GLY A 48 -10.87 -11.05 -3.50
C GLY A 48 -12.19 -11.55 -4.10
N TRP A 49 -13.32 -11.31 -3.43
CA TRP A 49 -14.66 -11.66 -3.93
C TRP A 49 -15.00 -10.91 -5.22
N ILE A 50 -14.79 -9.60 -5.24
CA ILE A 50 -14.99 -8.78 -6.45
C ILE A 50 -14.06 -9.24 -7.58
N GLY A 51 -12.80 -9.56 -7.26
CA GLY A 51 -11.86 -10.12 -8.22
C GLY A 51 -12.34 -11.45 -8.81
N TYR A 52 -12.86 -12.34 -7.97
CA TYR A 52 -13.41 -13.63 -8.38
C TYR A 52 -14.66 -13.49 -9.26
N GLU A 53 -15.58 -12.58 -8.95
CA GLU A 53 -16.72 -12.28 -9.83
C GLU A 53 -16.30 -11.66 -11.17
N ALA A 54 -15.22 -10.87 -11.19
CA ALA A 54 -14.67 -10.31 -12.41
C ALA A 54 -13.91 -11.36 -13.26
N ALA A 55 -13.54 -12.50 -12.69
CA ALA A 55 -12.81 -13.58 -13.37
C ALA A 55 -13.47 -14.04 -14.69
N PRO A 56 -14.78 -14.38 -14.75
CA PRO A 56 -15.43 -14.77 -16.00
C PRO A 56 -15.49 -13.64 -17.04
N ALA A 57 -15.52 -12.37 -16.62
CA ALA A 57 -15.41 -11.24 -17.55
C ALA A 57 -14.00 -11.13 -18.13
N LEU A 58 -12.96 -11.31 -17.31
CA LEU A 58 -11.56 -11.31 -17.76
C LEU A 58 -11.22 -12.53 -18.62
N ALA A 59 -11.75 -13.71 -18.29
CA ALA A 59 -11.52 -14.95 -19.03
C ALA A 59 -12.08 -14.88 -20.45
N ARG A 60 -13.18 -14.13 -20.67
CA ARG A 60 -13.74 -13.86 -22.01
C ARG A 60 -12.80 -13.04 -22.92
N ALA A 61 -11.76 -12.41 -22.38
CA ALA A 61 -10.72 -11.77 -23.19
C ALA A 61 -9.83 -12.80 -23.90
N ASN A 62 -9.79 -14.06 -23.42
CA ASN A 62 -9.00 -15.11 -24.04
C ASN A 62 -9.76 -15.72 -25.24
N PRO A 63 -9.14 -15.79 -26.45
CA PRO A 63 -9.81 -16.29 -27.65
C PRO A 63 -10.32 -17.73 -27.50
N THR A 64 -9.63 -18.58 -26.74
CA THR A 64 -10.02 -19.98 -26.52
C THR A 64 -11.29 -20.09 -25.66
N VAL A 65 -11.43 -19.24 -24.65
CA VAL A 65 -12.62 -19.19 -23.78
C VAL A 65 -13.80 -18.58 -24.54
N ARG A 66 -13.56 -17.53 -25.33
CA ARG A 66 -14.59 -16.91 -26.18
C ARG A 66 -15.14 -17.88 -27.22
N LEU A 67 -14.28 -18.72 -27.82
CA LEU A 67 -14.70 -19.77 -28.75
C LEU A 67 -15.53 -20.86 -28.04
N ALA A 68 -15.10 -21.32 -26.86
CA ALA A 68 -15.84 -22.31 -26.09
C ALA A 68 -17.23 -21.80 -25.66
N ASP A 69 -17.33 -20.54 -25.19
CA ASP A 69 -18.60 -19.90 -24.82
C ASP A 69 -19.52 -19.74 -26.05
N ARG A 70 -18.93 -19.39 -27.20
CA ARG A 70 -19.68 -19.29 -28.47
C ARG A 70 -20.23 -20.64 -28.94
N ILE A 71 -19.43 -21.70 -28.89
CA ILE A 71 -19.89 -23.07 -29.24
C ILE A 71 -20.99 -23.53 -28.29
N ARG A 72 -20.88 -23.21 -26.99
CA ARG A 72 -21.93 -23.47 -25.98
C ARG A 72 -23.24 -22.77 -26.31
N LEU A 73 -23.17 -21.50 -26.74
CA LEU A 73 -24.34 -20.71 -27.15
C LEU A 73 -24.97 -21.20 -28.47
N GLU A 74 -24.15 -21.71 -29.39
CA GLU A 74 -24.62 -22.38 -30.62
C GLU A 74 -25.33 -23.71 -30.32
N GLU A 75 -24.80 -24.52 -29.40
CA GLU A 75 -25.43 -25.79 -28.98
C GLU A 75 -26.72 -25.57 -28.18
N ALA A 76 -26.76 -24.53 -27.35
CA ALA A 76 -27.97 -24.14 -26.62
C ALA A 76 -29.08 -23.54 -27.52
N GLY A 77 -28.82 -23.35 -28.82
CA GLY A 77 -29.77 -22.78 -29.77
C GLY A 77 -30.10 -21.30 -29.53
N LEU A 78 -29.32 -20.62 -28.67
CA LEU A 78 -29.56 -19.22 -28.27
C LEU A 78 -29.03 -18.22 -29.31
N VAL A 79 -28.23 -18.66 -30.28
CA VAL A 79 -27.63 -17.80 -31.30
C VAL A 79 -27.82 -18.37 -32.70
N SER A 80 -28.37 -17.56 -33.60
CA SER A 80 -28.55 -17.88 -35.02
C SER A 80 -27.27 -17.61 -35.80
N GLY A 81 -26.62 -18.67 -36.30
CA GLY A 81 -25.49 -18.59 -37.23
C GLY A 81 -24.15 -19.00 -36.62
N ARG A 82 -23.38 -19.74 -37.44
CA ARG A 82 -22.07 -20.29 -37.11
C ARG A 82 -20.98 -19.27 -37.46
N THR A 83 -20.02 -19.01 -36.57
CA THR A 83 -18.89 -18.11 -36.86
C THR A 83 -17.75 -18.84 -37.57
N ASP A 84 -16.92 -18.12 -38.33
CA ASP A 84 -15.75 -18.67 -39.04
C ASP A 84 -14.76 -19.41 -38.10
N GLU A 85 -14.66 -18.97 -36.84
CA GLU A 85 -13.82 -19.66 -35.86
C GLU A 85 -14.41 -21.00 -35.42
N SER A 86 -15.74 -21.12 -35.34
CA SER A 86 -16.41 -22.37 -34.97
C SER A 86 -16.48 -23.38 -36.14
N THR A 87 -16.54 -22.90 -37.40
CA THR A 87 -16.40 -23.77 -38.59
C THR A 87 -14.97 -24.31 -38.70
N ALA A 88 -13.96 -23.45 -38.50
CA ALA A 88 -12.56 -23.85 -38.50
C ALA A 88 -12.21 -24.82 -37.36
N PHE A 89 -12.81 -24.66 -36.18
CA PHE A 89 -12.59 -25.62 -35.10
C PHE A 89 -13.19 -26.99 -35.40
N ARG A 90 -14.42 -27.01 -35.97
CA ARG A 90 -15.09 -28.27 -36.37
C ARG A 90 -14.38 -28.98 -37.54
N SER A 91 -13.67 -28.26 -38.42
CA SER A 91 -12.83 -28.89 -39.46
C SER A 91 -11.53 -29.48 -38.93
N THR A 92 -11.09 -29.08 -37.73
CA THR A 92 -9.82 -29.52 -37.10
C THR A 92 -9.94 -30.92 -36.45
N ASN A 93 -11.09 -31.58 -36.53
CA ASN A 93 -11.34 -32.95 -36.02
C ASN A 93 -10.97 -33.15 -34.53
N ARG A 94 -10.90 -32.06 -33.74
CA ARG A 94 -10.71 -32.10 -32.29
C ARG A 94 -12.06 -32.33 -31.61
N THR A 95 -12.06 -33.13 -30.55
CA THR A 95 -13.27 -33.38 -29.76
C THR A 95 -13.66 -32.12 -28.98
N ILE A 96 -14.96 -31.82 -28.98
CA ILE A 96 -15.54 -30.67 -28.26
C ILE A 96 -15.26 -30.78 -26.76
N GLU A 97 -15.30 -31.99 -26.20
CA GLU A 97 -14.89 -32.30 -24.80
C GLU A 97 -13.49 -31.77 -24.45
N SER A 98 -12.52 -31.95 -25.36
CA SER A 98 -11.14 -31.50 -25.13
C SER A 98 -11.01 -29.98 -25.17
N LEU A 99 -11.92 -29.27 -25.85
CA LEU A 99 -11.97 -27.82 -25.87
C LEU A 99 -12.54 -27.28 -24.55
N TYR A 100 -13.62 -27.89 -24.05
CA TYR A 100 -14.22 -27.46 -22.78
C TYR A 100 -13.29 -27.66 -21.59
N THR A 101 -12.59 -28.80 -21.52
CA THR A 101 -11.62 -29.05 -20.45
C THR A 101 -10.44 -28.06 -20.48
N GLN A 102 -9.95 -27.71 -21.67
CA GLN A 102 -8.92 -26.67 -21.83
C GLN A 102 -9.43 -25.27 -21.47
N ALA A 103 -10.67 -24.94 -21.84
CA ALA A 103 -11.27 -23.65 -21.50
C ALA A 103 -11.50 -23.52 -19.99
N GLU A 104 -11.96 -24.59 -19.34
CA GLU A 104 -12.21 -24.63 -17.90
C GLU A 104 -10.91 -24.52 -17.10
N ALA A 105 -9.86 -25.24 -17.49
CA ALA A 105 -8.53 -25.11 -16.88
C ALA A 105 -8.01 -23.66 -16.95
N LYS A 106 -8.18 -23.00 -18.11
CA LYS A 106 -7.81 -21.59 -18.26
C LYS A 106 -8.69 -20.66 -17.43
N GLN A 107 -10.00 -20.91 -17.34
CA GLN A 107 -10.89 -20.12 -16.50
C GLN A 107 -10.51 -20.22 -15.02
N GLN A 108 -10.10 -21.40 -14.53
CA GLN A 108 -9.65 -21.58 -13.16
C GLN A 108 -8.37 -20.80 -12.86
N ASP A 109 -7.39 -20.81 -13.77
CA ASP A 109 -6.17 -20.00 -13.65
C ASP A 109 -6.50 -18.50 -13.54
N PHE A 110 -7.43 -18.00 -14.36
CA PHE A 110 -7.89 -16.61 -14.31
C PHE A 110 -8.68 -16.30 -13.04
N ALA A 111 -9.46 -17.25 -12.51
CA ALA A 111 -10.18 -17.09 -11.25
C ALA A 111 -9.24 -16.95 -10.05
N LEU A 112 -8.21 -17.79 -9.96
CA LEU A 112 -7.16 -17.67 -8.95
C LEU A 112 -6.37 -16.36 -9.11
N GLY A 113 -5.96 -16.01 -10.32
CA GLY A 113 -5.17 -14.81 -10.59
C GLY A 113 -5.93 -13.52 -10.26
N SER A 114 -7.20 -13.43 -10.66
CA SER A 114 -8.04 -12.25 -10.40
C SER A 114 -8.44 -12.13 -8.92
N ALA A 115 -8.72 -13.25 -8.24
CA ALA A 115 -8.95 -13.24 -6.80
C ALA A 115 -7.72 -12.79 -6.01
N LEU A 116 -6.51 -13.26 -6.39
CA LEU A 116 -5.25 -12.85 -5.78
C LEU A 116 -5.00 -11.35 -6.00
N LEU A 117 -5.18 -10.86 -7.23
CA LEU A 117 -5.02 -9.44 -7.55
C LEU A 117 -6.03 -8.56 -6.81
N GLY A 118 -7.29 -8.99 -6.73
CA GLY A 118 -8.33 -8.29 -5.96
C GLY A 118 -8.01 -8.21 -4.48
N GLY A 119 -7.54 -9.31 -3.88
CA GLY A 119 -7.09 -9.35 -2.49
C GLY A 119 -5.86 -8.47 -2.25
N ALA A 120 -4.87 -8.50 -3.16
CA ALA A 120 -3.68 -7.66 -3.09
C ALA A 120 -4.03 -6.16 -3.18
N MET A 121 -4.97 -5.79 -4.05
CA MET A 121 -5.45 -4.41 -4.17
C MET A 121 -6.17 -3.97 -2.89
N GLY A 122 -7.04 -4.82 -2.33
CA GLY A 122 -7.69 -4.57 -1.04
C GLY A 122 -6.69 -4.38 0.11
N LEU A 123 -5.62 -5.18 0.13
CA LEU A 123 -4.52 -5.05 1.10
C LEU A 123 -3.79 -3.72 0.95
N LEU A 124 -3.42 -3.31 -0.26
CA LEU A 124 -2.71 -2.05 -0.52
C LEU A 124 -3.57 -0.83 -0.11
N PHE A 125 -4.85 -0.85 -0.44
CA PHE A 125 -5.79 0.19 -0.01
C PHE A 125 -5.91 0.23 1.52
N GLY A 126 -6.11 -0.93 2.16
CA GLY A 126 -6.18 -1.03 3.62
C GLY A 126 -4.92 -0.52 4.31
N LEU A 127 -3.74 -0.92 3.83
CA LEU A 127 -2.45 -0.49 4.38
C LEU A 127 -2.23 1.02 4.21
N THR A 128 -2.63 1.58 3.05
CA THR A 128 -2.53 3.03 2.79
C THR A 128 -3.43 3.82 3.73
N LEU A 129 -4.67 3.35 3.96
CA LEU A 129 -5.60 3.97 4.90
C LEU A 129 -5.07 3.91 6.34
N ILE A 130 -4.50 2.76 6.75
CA ILE A 130 -3.87 2.60 8.07
C ILE A 130 -2.73 3.60 8.21
N ARG A 131 -1.85 3.68 7.21
CA ARG A 131 -0.69 4.57 7.23
C ARG A 131 -1.08 6.04 7.34
N THR A 132 -2.14 6.48 6.65
CA THR A 132 -2.62 7.88 6.75
C THR A 132 -3.30 8.18 8.09
N HIS A 133 -3.91 7.19 8.72
CA HIS A 133 -4.52 7.34 10.05
C HIS A 133 -3.52 7.22 11.21
N ILE A 134 -2.35 6.63 11.01
CA ILE A 134 -1.30 6.58 12.03
C ILE A 134 -0.62 7.96 12.10
N CYS A 135 -1.00 8.74 13.11
CA CYS A 135 -0.29 9.96 13.44
C CYS A 135 0.97 9.63 14.26
N PHE A 136 2.15 9.84 13.67
CA PHE A 136 3.42 9.72 14.41
C PHE A 136 3.58 10.92 15.35
N ARG A 137 3.64 10.64 16.66
CA ARG A 137 3.91 11.67 17.67
C ARG A 137 5.39 12.03 17.65
N ARG A 138 5.72 13.30 17.45
CA ARG A 138 7.05 13.84 17.73
C ARG A 138 7.02 14.62 19.03
N THR A 139 7.69 14.10 20.04
CA THR A 139 7.78 14.72 21.38
C THR A 139 8.87 15.78 21.46
N HIS A 140 9.87 15.71 20.59
CA HIS A 140 11.01 16.61 20.54
C HIS A 140 11.15 17.24 19.17
N TYR A 141 11.87 18.36 19.11
CA TYR A 141 12.34 18.93 17.86
C TYR A 141 13.32 17.94 17.24
N GLU A 142 12.99 17.45 16.05
CA GLU A 142 13.80 16.50 15.31
C GLU A 142 14.25 17.12 13.99
N THR A 143 15.44 16.74 13.55
CA THR A 143 15.97 17.18 12.26
C THR A 143 15.44 16.27 11.15
N HIS A 144 14.77 16.86 10.15
CA HIS A 144 14.28 16.12 9.00
C HIS A 144 15.45 15.56 8.20
N ARG A 145 15.64 14.23 8.20
CA ARG A 145 16.80 13.57 7.57
C ARG A 145 16.97 13.91 6.09
N ALA A 146 15.87 13.93 5.32
CA ALA A 146 15.93 14.25 3.89
C ALA A 146 16.07 15.76 3.58
N GLY A 147 15.70 16.66 4.51
CA GLY A 147 15.78 18.10 4.30
C GLY A 147 17.07 18.73 4.85
N CYS A 148 17.82 17.97 5.66
CA CYS A 148 19.03 18.46 6.29
C CYS A 148 20.26 18.21 5.43
N VAL A 149 20.92 19.28 4.98
CA VAL A 149 22.18 19.24 4.22
C VAL A 149 23.41 19.05 5.14
N ALA A 150 23.20 18.81 6.44
CA ALA A 150 24.25 18.61 7.44
C ALA A 150 25.33 19.72 7.50
N CYS A 151 25.00 20.95 7.09
CA CYS A 151 25.94 22.08 7.05
C CYS A 151 26.36 22.61 8.43
N GLY A 152 25.72 22.16 9.50
CA GLY A 152 26.08 22.50 10.88
C GLY A 152 25.80 23.94 11.31
N ARG A 153 25.11 24.77 10.52
CA ARG A 153 24.80 26.16 10.87
C ARG A 153 24.02 26.29 12.19
N CYS A 154 23.12 25.34 12.46
CA CYS A 154 22.31 25.30 13.68
C CYS A 154 23.15 25.17 14.97
N TYR A 155 24.40 24.69 14.89
CA TYR A 155 25.30 24.61 16.04
C TYR A 155 25.70 25.99 16.58
N TRP A 156 25.70 27.03 15.74
CA TRP A 156 26.05 28.39 16.16
C TRP A 156 25.00 29.02 17.07
N SER A 157 23.74 28.58 16.99
CA SER A 157 22.66 29.06 17.87
C SER A 157 22.40 28.12 19.05
N CYS A 158 23.08 26.96 19.12
CA CYS A 158 22.82 25.93 20.12
C CYS A 158 23.55 26.22 21.44
N PRO A 159 22.84 26.44 22.57
CA PRO A 159 23.49 26.75 23.85
C PRO A 159 24.37 25.60 24.36
N ARG A 160 23.97 24.35 24.12
CA ARG A 160 24.78 23.18 24.49
C ARG A 160 26.11 23.15 23.75
N GLU A 161 26.14 23.59 22.50
CA GLU A 161 27.38 23.69 21.74
C GLU A 161 28.27 24.81 22.27
N HIS A 162 27.70 25.97 22.62
CA HIS A 162 28.44 27.05 23.28
C HIS A 162 29.04 26.60 24.61
N LEU A 163 28.28 25.89 25.45
CA LEU A 163 28.79 25.29 26.69
C LEU A 163 29.90 24.27 26.41
N ARG A 164 29.74 23.43 25.37
CA ARG A 164 30.76 22.44 24.98
C ARG A 164 32.07 23.13 24.59
N ARG A 165 31.99 24.16 23.74
CA ARG A 165 33.14 24.97 23.31
C ARG A 165 33.79 25.71 24.48
N HIS A 166 32.99 26.28 25.37
CA HIS A 166 33.48 26.95 26.58
C HIS A 166 34.24 25.98 27.51
N ARG A 167 33.74 24.75 27.70
CA ARG A 167 34.47 23.70 28.46
C ARG A 167 35.75 23.25 27.77
N GLN A 168 35.81 23.30 26.44
CA GLN A 168 37.01 22.95 25.68
C GLN A 168 38.06 24.06 25.71
N SER A 169 37.64 25.35 25.66
CA SER A 169 38.54 26.50 25.77
C SER A 169 39.01 26.76 27.20
N HIS A 170 38.17 26.40 28.18
CA HIS A 170 38.48 26.42 29.60
C HIS A 170 38.37 24.99 30.15
N PRO A 171 39.34 24.12 29.83
CA PRO A 171 39.41 22.82 30.48
C PRO A 171 39.57 23.08 31.97
N GLN A 172 38.57 22.70 32.77
CA GLN A 172 38.78 22.68 34.21
C GLN A 172 39.93 21.72 34.50
N PRO A 173 40.88 22.10 35.37
CA PRO A 173 41.87 21.14 35.85
C PRO A 173 41.07 19.96 36.40
N ALA A 174 41.43 18.75 35.95
CA ALA A 174 40.81 17.52 36.40
C ALA A 174 40.71 17.58 37.92
N GLU A 175 39.49 17.51 38.44
CA GLU A 175 39.25 17.39 39.86
C GLU A 175 40.00 16.13 40.30
N GLN A 176 41.08 16.35 41.06
CA GLN A 176 41.90 15.27 41.59
C GLN A 176 40.96 14.39 42.43
N PRO A 177 40.82 13.09 42.13
CA PRO A 177 40.08 12.21 43.00
C PRO A 177 40.79 12.20 44.35
N VAL A 178 40.06 12.60 45.39
CA VAL A 178 40.45 12.50 46.81
C VAL A 178 40.54 11.02 47.20
#